data_AF-A0A6C0CFG1-F1
#
_entry.id   AF-A0A6C0CFG1-F1
#
_cell.length_a   1.000
_cell.length_b   1.000
_cell.length_c   1.000
_cell.angle_alpha   90.00
_cell.angle_beta   90.00
_cell.angle_gamma   90.00
#
_symmetry.space_group_name_H-M   'P 1'
#
loop_
_entity.id
_entity.type
_entity.pdbx_description
1 polymer ?
#
loop_
_entity_poly.entity_id
_entity_poly.type
_entity_poly.pdbx_seq_one_letter_code
_entity_poly.pdbx_strand_id
1 'polypeptide(L)'
;MAQQPTYHELLADIYEENAANQYVFDRFYEEEDVDAYDEDKYDDHEVQDKEAFNKFAGNRTKPENVVKPAPSTNEQGKASYGYNKDIRTTIVNIDGRFRVVPIKVPARITREQCLANESLTANFGDSSGTQFSVMLARQYKNVTSIKVQSLEFENSFYTFTHLDSVTGIGRENTTMKFIVYDDTDPFNPVEHTLSLTIPDGNYVVSTPGATGPTNGLIETIAQAITAEALVKGITGSVANSISIIQNPQSLKLTFNFAWRFHIEFPETVDAFTQNGLGYNLGFYNTLLNISESNLLMPPVWSLTTNTRPDVIQDRYIYIVINDWAQVHHQYSDQTELAAFLKVPLTVPKFEVQYDNTALDTDTKEFFFPQPVNIQKLEISLVDQYGAILDMQGGSFSMSLAINEILQSNIYEKLLQM
;
A
#
# COMPACT_ATOMS: atom_id res chain seq x y z
N MET A 1 11.75 46.64 45.40
CA MET A 1 11.68 46.24 43.98
C MET A 1 11.58 44.72 43.98
N ALA A 2 10.46 44.16 43.52
CA ALA A 2 10.30 42.72 43.46
C ALA A 2 11.22 42.16 42.37
N GLN A 3 11.98 41.12 42.71
CA GLN A 3 12.93 40.46 41.81
C GLN A 3 12.11 39.72 40.75
N GLN A 4 12.46 39.89 39.47
CA GLN A 4 11.78 39.17 38.38
C GLN A 4 12.08 37.67 38.49
N PRO A 5 11.08 36.80 38.30
CA PRO A 5 11.26 35.36 38.38
C PRO A 5 12.23 34.89 37.31
N THR A 6 13.10 33.97 37.71
CA THR A 6 14.06 33.33 36.83
C THR A 6 13.36 32.40 35.85
N TYR A 7 14.01 32.13 34.71
CA TYR A 7 13.47 31.22 33.70
C TYR A 7 13.17 29.81 34.24
N HIS A 8 13.90 29.36 35.27
CA HIS A 8 13.63 28.09 35.93
C HIS A 8 12.41 28.13 36.85
N GLU A 9 12.13 29.26 37.50
CA GLU A 9 10.89 29.45 38.27
C GLU A 9 9.66 29.48 37.33
N LEU A 10 9.78 30.13 36.17
CA LEU A 10 8.73 30.12 35.15
C LEU A 10 8.47 28.71 34.58
N LEU A 11 9.50 27.89 34.39
CA LEU A 11 9.34 26.51 33.95
C LEU A 11 8.72 25.65 35.05
N ALA A 12 9.10 25.85 36.32
CA ALA A 12 8.53 25.13 37.45
C ALA A 12 7.04 25.42 37.60
N ASP A 13 6.62 26.69 37.49
CA ASP A 13 5.21 27.08 37.53
C ASP A 13 4.40 26.43 36.39
N ILE A 14 4.95 26.37 35.17
CA ILE A 14 4.29 25.71 34.02
C ILE A 14 4.18 24.18 34.23
N TYR A 15 5.18 23.56 34.85
CA TYR A 15 5.14 22.12 35.16
C TYR A 15 4.17 21.80 36.30
N GLU A 16 4.08 22.63 37.33
CA GLU A 16 3.11 22.45 38.42
C GLU A 16 1.66 22.68 37.92
N GLU A 17 1.42 23.68 37.08
CA GLU A 17 0.09 23.96 36.52
C GLU A 17 -0.37 22.85 35.55
N ASN A 18 0.55 22.31 34.73
CA ASN A 18 0.25 21.17 33.86
C ASN A 18 0.08 19.87 34.64
N ALA A 19 0.88 19.62 35.69
CA ALA A 19 0.71 18.44 36.53
C ALA A 19 -0.64 18.46 37.25
N ALA A 20 -1.06 19.62 37.79
CA ALA A 20 -2.37 19.77 38.43
C ALA A 20 -3.53 19.48 37.44
N ASN A 21 -3.43 19.92 36.19
CA ASN A 21 -4.44 19.64 35.17
C ASN A 21 -4.45 18.17 34.72
N GLN A 22 -3.30 17.50 34.70
CA GLN A 22 -3.19 16.09 34.35
C GLN A 22 -3.77 15.18 35.45
N TYR A 23 -3.53 15.51 36.73
CA TYR A 23 -4.11 14.78 37.86
C TYR A 23 -5.62 15.02 38.04
N VAL A 24 -6.16 16.15 37.59
CA VAL A 24 -7.62 16.39 37.58
C VAL A 24 -8.31 15.58 36.49
N PHE A 25 -7.66 15.32 35.35
CA PHE A 25 -8.20 14.41 34.32
C PHE A 25 -8.17 12.95 34.77
N ASP A 26 -7.13 12.51 35.50
CA ASP A 26 -7.02 11.12 35.97
C ASP A 26 -7.95 10.82 37.17
N ARG A 27 -8.31 11.81 38.00
CA ARG A 27 -9.24 11.60 39.13
C ARG A 27 -10.71 11.41 38.74
N PHE A 28 -11.10 11.67 37.49
CA PHE A 28 -12.46 11.36 37.02
C PHE A 28 -12.60 9.95 36.45
N TYR A 29 -11.53 9.14 36.46
CA TYR A 29 -11.53 7.77 35.93
C TYR A 29 -11.12 6.68 36.93
N GLU A 30 -11.00 7.00 38.23
CA GLU A 30 -10.80 5.97 39.26
C GLU A 30 -12.12 5.58 39.94
N GLU A 31 -12.48 4.30 39.74
CA GLU A 31 -13.44 3.49 40.49
C GLU A 31 -14.93 3.86 40.38
N GLU A 32 -15.49 3.76 39.17
CA GLU A 32 -16.72 2.95 39.07
C GLU A 32 -16.26 1.51 38.84
N ASP A 33 -16.63 0.60 39.74
CA ASP A 33 -16.58 -0.83 39.51
C ASP A 33 -17.16 -1.10 38.12
N VAL A 34 -16.29 -1.33 37.13
CA VAL A 34 -16.72 -1.81 35.83
C VAL A 34 -17.17 -3.23 36.11
N ASP A 35 -18.47 -3.37 36.37
CA ASP A 35 -19.15 -4.67 36.41
C ASP A 35 -18.59 -5.50 35.25
N ALA A 36 -18.07 -6.68 35.57
CA ALA A 36 -17.63 -7.64 34.58
C ALA A 36 -18.70 -7.73 33.49
N TYR A 37 -18.27 -7.64 32.22
CA TYR A 37 -19.12 -7.73 31.02
C TYR A 37 -20.38 -8.58 31.27
N ASP A 38 -21.50 -7.93 31.62
CA ASP A 38 -22.81 -8.57 31.63
C ASP A 38 -23.18 -8.77 30.16
N GLU A 39 -22.91 -9.97 29.64
CA GLU A 39 -23.38 -10.41 28.32
C GLU A 39 -24.93 -10.28 28.22
N ASP A 40 -25.61 -10.21 29.35
CA ASP A 40 -27.07 -10.33 29.47
C ASP A 40 -27.84 -8.99 29.34
N LYS A 41 -27.19 -7.82 29.40
CA LYS A 41 -27.91 -6.51 29.36
C LYS A 41 -28.45 -6.12 27.97
N TYR A 42 -28.18 -6.89 26.93
CA TYR A 42 -28.65 -6.62 25.56
C TYR A 42 -29.55 -7.72 24.98
N ASP A 43 -29.74 -8.85 25.68
CA ASP A 43 -30.61 -9.94 25.22
C ASP A 43 -32.08 -9.50 25.13
N ASP A 44 -32.51 -8.62 26.04
CA ASP A 44 -33.86 -8.04 26.05
C ASP A 44 -34.16 -7.12 24.84
N HIS A 45 -33.13 -6.77 24.06
CA HIS A 45 -33.24 -5.94 22.86
C HIS A 45 -32.85 -6.68 21.58
N GLU A 46 -32.55 -7.99 21.63
CA GLU A 46 -32.35 -8.79 20.42
C GLU A 46 -33.66 -8.94 19.63
N VAL A 47 -33.57 -8.83 18.30
CA VAL A 47 -34.71 -8.99 17.39
C VAL A 47 -35.29 -10.41 17.52
N GLN A 48 -36.57 -10.50 17.91
CA GLN A 48 -37.25 -11.76 18.25
C GLN A 48 -37.45 -12.70 17.06
N ASP A 49 -37.53 -12.19 15.82
CA ASP A 49 -37.80 -13.00 14.63
C ASP A 49 -36.64 -12.98 13.61
N LYS A 50 -35.72 -13.94 13.80
CA LYS A 50 -34.43 -14.04 13.08
C LYS A 50 -34.57 -14.54 11.62
N GLU A 51 -35.70 -15.13 11.24
CA GLU A 51 -35.91 -15.71 9.90
C GLU A 51 -36.63 -14.76 8.95
N ALA A 52 -37.59 -13.97 9.45
CA ALA A 52 -38.20 -12.88 8.69
C ALA A 52 -37.17 -11.77 8.37
N PHE A 53 -36.20 -11.57 9.26
CA PHE A 53 -35.09 -10.63 9.17
C PHE A 53 -34.14 -10.84 7.96
N ASN A 54 -34.06 -12.06 7.41
CA ASN A 54 -33.09 -12.41 6.37
C ASN A 54 -33.66 -12.47 4.93
N LYS A 55 -34.96 -12.17 4.72
CA LYS A 55 -35.60 -12.26 3.40
C LYS A 55 -35.82 -10.88 2.77
N PHE A 56 -35.01 -10.53 1.79
CA PHE A 56 -35.22 -9.33 0.95
C PHE A 56 -35.98 -9.67 -0.34
N ALA A 57 -36.89 -8.80 -0.77
CA ALA A 57 -37.76 -8.98 -1.93
C ALA A 57 -37.38 -8.15 -3.19
N GLY A 58 -36.32 -7.32 -3.14
CA GLY A 58 -35.98 -6.36 -4.22
C GLY A 58 -34.63 -6.56 -4.91
N ASN A 59 -34.35 -5.73 -5.93
CA ASN A 59 -33.13 -5.78 -6.74
C ASN A 59 -31.96 -4.97 -6.11
N ARG A 60 -30.76 -5.56 -6.07
CA ARG A 60 -29.64 -5.23 -5.16
C ARG A 60 -28.65 -4.19 -5.67
N THR A 61 -28.77 -3.71 -6.91
CA THR A 61 -27.71 -2.94 -7.59
C THR A 61 -27.99 -1.44 -7.75
N LYS A 62 -29.04 -0.91 -7.12
CA LYS A 62 -29.44 0.49 -7.33
C LYS A 62 -29.05 1.43 -6.17
N PRO A 63 -28.48 2.61 -6.44
CA PRO A 63 -28.08 3.59 -5.42
C PRO A 63 -29.24 4.12 -4.56
N GLU A 64 -30.45 4.12 -5.10
CA GLU A 64 -31.68 4.53 -4.39
C GLU A 64 -32.05 3.61 -3.22
N ASN A 65 -31.48 2.39 -3.18
CA ASN A 65 -31.68 1.43 -2.11
C ASN A 65 -30.57 1.48 -1.04
N VAL A 66 -29.66 2.48 -1.11
CA VAL A 66 -28.58 2.68 -0.13
C VAL A 66 -29.03 3.70 0.91
N VAL A 67 -29.31 3.26 2.14
CA VAL A 67 -29.81 4.17 3.17
C VAL A 67 -28.69 4.95 3.84
N LYS A 68 -28.74 6.27 3.75
CA LYS A 68 -27.91 7.20 4.53
C LYS A 68 -28.73 7.67 5.75
N PRO A 69 -28.27 7.47 6.99
CA PRO A 69 -28.99 7.98 8.16
C PRO A 69 -29.08 9.51 8.11
N ALA A 70 -30.28 10.05 8.37
CA ALA A 70 -30.51 11.49 8.38
C ALA A 70 -29.82 12.16 9.59
N PRO A 71 -29.24 13.36 9.43
CA PRO A 71 -28.68 14.11 10.55
C PRO A 71 -29.79 14.45 11.56
N SER A 72 -29.61 14.12 12.83
CA SER A 72 -30.57 14.45 13.89
C SER A 72 -30.44 15.94 14.28
N THR A 73 -31.50 16.72 14.07
CA THR A 73 -31.62 18.06 14.65
C THR A 73 -32.44 18.00 15.94
N ASN A 74 -31.85 18.44 17.04
CA ASN A 74 -32.56 18.76 18.28
C ASN A 74 -33.36 20.07 18.13
N GLU A 75 -34.39 20.23 18.97
CA GLU A 75 -35.45 21.28 18.91
C GLU A 75 -34.96 22.74 18.95
N GLN A 76 -33.65 22.98 19.05
CA GLN A 76 -33.04 24.31 19.16
C GLN A 76 -32.24 24.72 17.92
N GLY A 77 -32.29 23.95 16.82
CA GLY A 77 -31.65 24.33 15.55
C GLY A 77 -30.12 24.41 15.57
N LYS A 78 -29.48 24.00 16.67
CA LYS A 78 -28.04 23.73 16.73
C LYS A 78 -27.84 22.29 16.34
N ALA A 79 -26.95 21.98 15.40
CA ALA A 79 -26.57 20.60 15.12
C ALA A 79 -25.92 19.99 16.38
N SER A 80 -26.67 19.24 17.19
CA SER A 80 -26.03 18.37 18.18
C SER A 80 -25.58 17.09 17.49
N TYR A 81 -24.35 16.68 17.77
CA TYR A 81 -23.94 15.29 17.63
C TYR A 81 -24.71 14.49 18.68
N GLY A 82 -25.97 14.15 18.37
CA GLY A 82 -26.76 13.27 19.21
C GLY A 82 -26.04 11.92 19.26
N TYR A 83 -25.68 11.48 20.46
CA TYR A 83 -25.42 10.06 20.69
C TYR A 83 -26.69 9.34 20.25
N ASN A 84 -26.63 8.74 19.07
CA ASN A 84 -27.74 7.98 18.53
C ASN A 84 -27.81 6.71 19.39
N LYS A 85 -28.64 6.71 20.45
CA LYS A 85 -28.80 5.57 21.36
C LYS A 85 -29.17 4.27 20.63
N ASP A 86 -29.58 4.41 19.38
CA ASP A 86 -30.04 3.36 18.51
C ASP A 86 -28.92 2.74 17.65
N ILE A 87 -27.75 3.40 17.59
CA ILE A 87 -26.56 2.93 16.89
C ILE A 87 -25.43 2.73 17.89
N ARG A 88 -24.94 1.50 17.98
CA ARG A 88 -23.72 1.18 18.71
C ARG A 88 -22.53 1.22 17.76
N THR A 89 -21.60 2.13 18.02
CA THR A 89 -20.29 2.12 17.35
C THR A 89 -19.33 1.27 18.17
N THR A 90 -18.78 0.22 17.57
CA THR A 90 -17.69 -0.57 18.17
C THR A 90 -16.41 -0.36 17.38
N ILE A 91 -15.30 -0.05 18.07
CA ILE A 91 -13.99 0.08 17.45
C ILE A 91 -13.28 -1.27 17.51
N VAL A 92 -12.78 -1.72 16.36
CA VAL A 92 -11.99 -2.95 16.21
C VAL A 92 -10.62 -2.58 15.68
N ASN A 93 -9.58 -3.02 16.39
CA ASN A 93 -8.20 -2.86 15.92
C ASN A 93 -7.76 -4.12 15.19
N ILE A 94 -7.19 -3.92 14.01
CA ILE A 94 -6.65 -4.97 13.16
C ILE A 94 -5.18 -4.66 12.98
N ASP A 95 -4.34 -5.63 13.31
CA ASP A 95 -2.90 -5.49 13.16
C ASP A 95 -2.38 -6.71 12.42
N GLY A 96 -1.76 -6.44 11.27
CA GLY A 96 -1.18 -7.43 10.36
C GLY A 96 -0.06 -8.27 10.98
N ARG A 97 0.45 -7.89 12.16
CA ARG A 97 1.37 -8.72 12.97
C ARG A 97 0.69 -9.96 13.53
N PHE A 98 -0.64 -9.94 13.68
CA PHE A 98 -1.44 -11.07 14.19
C PHE A 98 -2.24 -11.77 13.09
N ARG A 99 -1.80 -11.64 11.83
CA ARG A 99 -2.45 -12.31 10.70
C ARG A 99 -2.40 -13.83 10.85
N VAL A 100 -3.53 -14.49 10.67
CA VAL A 100 -3.57 -15.95 10.51
C VAL A 100 -3.18 -16.23 9.06
N VAL A 101 -1.91 -16.57 8.83
CA VAL A 101 -1.49 -17.18 7.57
C VAL A 101 -2.35 -18.45 7.38
N PRO A 102 -2.81 -18.81 6.17
CA PRO A 102 -3.45 -20.10 5.96
C PRO A 102 -2.44 -21.22 6.21
N ILE A 103 -2.25 -21.57 7.47
CA ILE A 103 -1.56 -22.77 7.90
C ILE A 103 -2.46 -23.92 7.40
N LYS A 104 -1.92 -24.83 6.58
CA LYS A 104 -2.45 -26.20 6.53
C LYS A 104 -2.39 -26.71 7.96
N VAL A 105 -3.50 -26.58 8.71
CA VAL A 105 -3.55 -26.92 10.13
C VAL A 105 -3.07 -28.38 10.28
N PRO A 106 -1.88 -28.64 10.84
CA PRO A 106 -1.57 -29.99 11.25
C PRO A 106 -2.53 -30.34 12.38
N ALA A 107 -2.94 -31.60 12.44
CA ALA A 107 -3.89 -32.09 13.43
C ALA A 107 -3.61 -31.55 14.84
N ARG A 108 -4.68 -31.29 15.60
CA ARG A 108 -4.69 -30.69 16.95
C ARG A 108 -3.48 -31.10 17.79
N ILE A 109 -2.65 -30.11 18.11
CA ILE A 109 -1.41 -30.23 18.88
C ILE A 109 -1.71 -30.85 20.26
N THR A 110 -0.94 -31.86 20.67
CA THR A 110 -1.11 -32.54 21.97
C THR A 110 -0.47 -31.73 23.11
N ARG A 111 -0.91 -31.99 24.35
CA ARG A 111 -0.39 -31.31 25.56
C ARG A 111 1.12 -31.45 25.75
N GLU A 112 1.73 -32.52 25.21
CA GLU A 112 3.19 -32.71 25.24
C GLU A 112 3.94 -31.77 24.30
N GLN A 113 3.33 -31.35 23.18
CA GLN A 113 3.94 -30.42 22.23
C GLN A 113 3.90 -28.96 22.73
N CYS A 114 3.00 -28.61 23.65
CA CYS A 114 3.00 -27.30 24.32
C CYS A 114 4.11 -27.13 25.36
N LEU A 115 4.74 -28.23 25.83
CA LEU A 115 5.74 -28.21 26.89
C LEU A 115 7.19 -28.23 26.37
N ALA A 116 7.38 -28.53 25.08
CA ALA A 116 8.65 -28.35 24.41
C ALA A 116 8.66 -26.94 23.82
N ASN A 117 9.42 -26.03 24.43
CA ASN A 117 9.68 -24.69 23.89
C ASN A 117 10.20 -24.76 22.45
N GLU A 118 9.29 -24.67 21.49
CA GLU A 118 9.49 -23.80 20.34
C GLU A 118 8.53 -22.64 20.58
N SER A 119 9.10 -21.44 20.62
CA SER A 119 8.36 -20.19 20.63
C SER A 119 7.12 -20.29 19.74
N LEU A 120 6.04 -19.61 20.12
CA LEU A 120 5.17 -18.94 19.14
C LEU A 120 6.06 -18.00 18.32
N THR A 121 6.88 -18.55 17.43
CA THR A 121 7.39 -17.84 16.28
C THR A 121 6.13 -17.52 15.53
N ALA A 122 5.76 -16.23 15.52
CA ALA A 122 4.94 -15.71 14.46
C ALA A 122 5.66 -16.12 13.18
N ASN A 123 5.27 -17.26 12.62
CA ASN A 123 5.66 -17.64 11.27
C ASN A 123 4.94 -16.61 10.41
N PHE A 124 5.61 -15.47 10.22
CA PHE A 124 5.56 -14.76 8.96
C PHE A 124 5.96 -15.83 7.95
N GLY A 125 4.99 -16.62 7.47
CA GLY A 125 5.23 -17.52 6.36
C GLY A 125 5.88 -16.71 5.24
N ASP A 126 6.56 -17.37 4.33
CA ASP A 126 7.28 -16.75 3.22
C ASP A 126 6.44 -15.77 2.35
N SER A 127 5.14 -15.60 2.63
CA SER A 127 4.34 -14.49 2.15
C SER A 127 4.41 -13.25 3.06
N SER A 128 5.21 -12.29 2.62
CA SER A 128 5.10 -10.85 2.92
C SER A 128 3.90 -10.17 2.25
N GLY A 129 3.09 -10.93 1.51
CA GLY A 129 1.85 -10.49 0.88
C GLY A 129 0.87 -9.90 1.88
N THR A 130 0.31 -8.75 1.51
CA THR A 130 -0.62 -7.95 2.33
C THR A 130 -2.07 -8.45 2.30
N GLN A 131 -2.30 -9.62 1.73
CA GLN A 131 -3.61 -10.26 1.70
C GLN A 131 -3.78 -11.20 2.88
N PHE A 132 -4.75 -10.92 3.76
CA PHE A 132 -5.09 -11.83 4.84
C PHE A 132 -6.56 -11.76 5.25
N SER A 133 -6.97 -12.77 6.00
CA SER A 133 -8.29 -12.84 6.62
C SER A 133 -8.18 -12.68 8.13
N VAL A 134 -9.08 -11.89 8.72
CA VAL A 134 -9.24 -11.75 10.17
C VAL A 134 -10.61 -12.24 10.57
N MET A 135 -10.65 -13.15 11.55
CA MET A 135 -11.87 -13.51 12.25
C MET A 135 -12.03 -12.56 13.44
N LEU A 136 -13.16 -11.87 13.48
CA LEU A 136 -13.52 -10.97 14.56
C LEU A 136 -13.89 -11.78 15.82
N ALA A 137 -13.62 -11.22 17.00
CA ALA A 137 -13.85 -11.88 18.29
C ALA A 137 -15.32 -12.32 18.49
N ARG A 138 -16.25 -11.59 17.88
CA ARG A 138 -17.67 -11.92 17.81
C ARG A 138 -18.22 -11.60 16.43
N GLN A 139 -19.39 -12.13 16.13
CA GLN A 139 -20.18 -11.64 15.00
C GLN A 139 -20.85 -10.32 15.39
N TYR A 140 -20.54 -9.26 14.67
CA TYR A 140 -21.25 -7.98 14.76
C TYR A 140 -22.54 -8.12 13.96
N LYS A 141 -23.67 -7.80 14.57
CA LYS A 141 -24.99 -7.98 13.96
C LYS A 141 -25.54 -6.64 13.48
N ASN A 142 -26.32 -6.67 12.41
CA ASN A 142 -27.07 -5.50 11.93
C ASN A 142 -26.15 -4.29 11.64
N VAL A 143 -24.99 -4.54 11.04
CA VAL A 143 -24.02 -3.51 10.70
C VAL A 143 -24.52 -2.68 9.53
N THR A 144 -24.56 -1.37 9.72
CA THR A 144 -25.02 -0.39 8.71
C THR A 144 -23.89 0.35 8.03
N SER A 145 -22.77 0.54 8.71
CA SER A 145 -21.58 1.09 8.09
C SER A 145 -20.30 0.64 8.79
N ILE A 146 -19.20 0.72 8.05
CA ILE A 146 -17.84 0.55 8.56
C ILE A 146 -17.01 1.74 8.14
N LYS A 147 -16.27 2.32 9.09
CA LYS A 147 -15.38 3.45 8.86
C LYS A 147 -13.95 3.15 9.31
N VAL A 148 -12.97 3.47 8.48
CA VAL A 148 -11.55 3.48 8.89
C VAL A 148 -11.29 4.73 9.71
N GLN A 149 -10.88 4.55 10.96
CA GLN A 149 -10.56 5.62 11.92
C GLN A 149 -9.08 5.99 11.90
N SER A 150 -8.23 4.98 11.72
CA SER A 150 -6.80 5.16 11.60
C SER A 150 -6.22 4.05 10.75
N LEU A 151 -5.13 4.35 10.09
CA LEU A 151 -4.32 3.40 9.35
C LEU A 151 -2.85 3.80 9.51
N GLU A 152 -2.02 2.80 9.72
CA GLU A 152 -0.58 2.95 9.70
C GLU A 152 0.06 1.76 8.97
N PHE A 153 1.11 2.02 8.21
CA PHE A 153 1.93 0.98 7.58
C PHE A 153 3.30 1.54 7.24
N GLU A 154 4.29 0.66 7.16
CA GLU A 154 5.62 1.03 6.67
C GLU A 154 5.63 1.09 5.14
N ASN A 155 6.14 2.17 4.53
CA ASN A 155 6.33 2.25 3.08
C ASN A 155 7.56 1.43 2.64
N SER A 156 7.57 0.14 2.95
CA SER A 156 8.71 -0.78 2.80
C SER A 156 8.69 -1.57 1.48
N PHE A 157 7.58 -1.56 0.75
CA PHE A 157 7.47 -2.27 -0.52
C PHE A 157 8.40 -1.67 -1.58
N TYR A 158 8.98 -2.56 -2.39
CA TYR A 158 9.95 -2.20 -3.41
C TYR A 158 9.28 -1.71 -4.69
N THR A 159 9.85 -0.66 -5.27
CA THR A 159 9.46 -0.18 -6.60
C THR A 159 9.87 -1.16 -7.68
N PHE A 160 11.07 -1.74 -7.55
CA PHE A 160 11.65 -2.69 -8.51
C PHE A 160 11.63 -4.09 -7.92
N THR A 161 10.86 -4.99 -8.53
CA THR A 161 10.72 -6.38 -8.08
C THR A 161 10.66 -7.36 -9.24
N HIS A 162 11.33 -8.50 -9.07
CA HIS A 162 11.04 -9.68 -9.88
C HIS A 162 9.62 -10.18 -9.60
N LEU A 163 9.02 -10.83 -10.59
CA LEU A 163 7.77 -11.55 -10.38
C LEU A 163 8.09 -12.89 -9.71
N ASP A 164 7.55 -13.11 -8.52
CA ASP A 164 7.63 -14.41 -7.87
C ASP A 164 6.73 -15.40 -8.61
N SER A 165 7.34 -16.41 -9.24
CA SER A 165 6.65 -17.45 -9.99
C SER A 165 5.69 -18.33 -9.17
N VAL A 166 5.82 -18.34 -7.84
CA VAL A 166 4.99 -19.14 -6.92
C VAL A 166 3.82 -18.32 -6.41
N THR A 167 4.06 -17.10 -5.94
CA THR A 167 3.03 -16.25 -5.34
C THR A 167 2.32 -15.35 -6.35
N GLY A 168 2.95 -15.11 -7.51
CA GLY A 168 2.48 -14.14 -8.50
C GLY A 168 2.61 -12.68 -8.02
N ILE A 169 3.36 -12.44 -6.95
CA ILE A 169 3.58 -11.10 -6.40
C ILE A 169 4.88 -10.53 -6.99
N GLY A 170 4.85 -9.28 -7.45
CA GLY A 170 5.98 -8.60 -8.07
C GLY A 170 5.56 -7.81 -9.30
N ARG A 171 6.50 -7.12 -9.94
CA ARG A 171 6.24 -6.19 -11.07
C ARG A 171 6.94 -6.53 -12.36
N GLU A 172 7.83 -7.52 -12.32
CA GLU A 172 8.68 -7.94 -13.44
C GLU A 172 9.46 -6.77 -14.08
N ASN A 173 9.82 -5.75 -13.30
CA ASN A 173 10.45 -4.53 -13.78
C ASN A 173 11.95 -4.44 -13.44
N THR A 174 12.62 -5.59 -13.33
CA THR A 174 14.04 -5.69 -12.95
C THR A 174 14.95 -6.18 -14.08
N THR A 175 14.39 -6.49 -15.26
CA THR A 175 15.14 -7.10 -16.35
C THR A 175 15.02 -6.33 -17.67
N MET A 176 16.06 -6.42 -18.48
CA MET A 176 16.11 -5.89 -19.85
C MET A 176 17.21 -6.60 -20.64
N LYS A 177 17.15 -6.56 -21.96
CA LYS A 177 18.24 -7.03 -22.83
C LYS A 177 18.92 -5.84 -23.47
N PHE A 178 20.25 -5.87 -23.47
CA PHE A 178 21.09 -4.92 -24.19
C PHE A 178 21.80 -5.68 -25.30
N ILE A 179 21.35 -5.46 -26.54
CA ILE A 179 21.87 -6.16 -27.72
C ILE A 179 22.91 -5.25 -28.35
N VAL A 180 24.13 -5.74 -28.54
CA VAL A 180 25.22 -4.97 -29.16
C VAL A 180 25.71 -5.67 -30.41
N TYR A 181 26.08 -4.86 -31.40
CA TYR A 181 26.59 -5.33 -32.68
C TYR A 181 28.08 -5.04 -32.73
N ASP A 182 28.89 -6.09 -32.70
CA ASP A 182 30.32 -5.99 -32.93
C ASP A 182 30.55 -5.79 -34.44
N ASP A 183 30.79 -4.53 -34.81
CA ASP A 183 31.05 -4.12 -36.19
C ASP A 183 32.55 -4.17 -36.55
N THR A 184 33.38 -4.91 -35.79
CA THR A 184 34.81 -5.08 -36.13
C THR A 184 35.02 -5.77 -37.48
N ASP A 185 34.12 -6.66 -37.89
CA ASP A 185 33.96 -7.11 -39.28
C ASP A 185 32.69 -6.49 -39.89
N PRO A 186 32.81 -5.41 -40.70
CA PRO A 186 31.65 -4.74 -41.28
C PRO A 186 30.85 -5.61 -42.27
N PHE A 187 31.38 -6.78 -42.66
CA PHE A 187 30.69 -7.73 -43.53
C PHE A 187 29.96 -8.84 -42.77
N ASN A 188 30.33 -9.10 -41.52
CA ASN A 188 29.70 -10.09 -40.65
C ASN A 188 29.59 -9.55 -39.21
N PRO A 189 28.70 -8.58 -38.94
CA PRO A 189 28.52 -8.07 -37.61
C PRO A 189 28.07 -9.20 -36.68
N VAL A 190 28.75 -9.34 -35.54
CA VAL A 190 28.39 -10.35 -34.53
C VAL A 190 27.45 -9.71 -33.52
N GLU A 191 26.28 -10.33 -33.34
CA GLU A 191 25.32 -9.90 -32.34
C GLU A 191 25.64 -10.53 -30.99
N HIS A 192 25.74 -9.70 -29.94
CA HIS A 192 25.83 -10.15 -28.55
C HIS A 192 24.61 -9.67 -27.77
N THR A 193 23.83 -10.62 -27.24
CA THR A 193 22.74 -10.33 -26.30
C THR A 193 23.25 -10.34 -24.87
N LEU A 194 23.16 -9.19 -24.19
CA LEU A 194 23.47 -9.05 -22.76
C LEU A 194 22.16 -9.05 -21.97
N SER A 195 21.93 -10.08 -21.15
CA SER A 195 20.70 -10.21 -20.35
C SER A 195 20.93 -9.55 -18.99
N LEU A 196 20.34 -8.39 -18.77
CA LEU A 196 20.53 -7.62 -17.54
C LEU A 196 19.46 -7.96 -16.53
N THR A 197 19.88 -8.04 -15.27
CA THR A 197 18.98 -8.15 -14.11
C THR A 197 19.52 -7.25 -13.01
N ILE A 198 18.71 -6.31 -12.55
CA ILE A 198 18.99 -5.54 -11.34
C ILE A 198 18.38 -6.26 -10.13
N PRO A 199 18.98 -6.16 -8.93
CA PRO A 199 18.36 -6.66 -7.72
C PRO A 199 17.00 -5.99 -7.44
N ASP A 200 16.17 -6.66 -6.66
CA ASP A 200 14.97 -6.05 -6.10
C ASP A 200 15.34 -4.92 -5.15
N GLY A 201 14.55 -3.84 -5.16
CA GLY A 201 14.77 -2.75 -4.22
C GLY A 201 14.17 -1.42 -4.61
N ASN A 202 14.55 -0.42 -3.81
CA ASN A 202 14.25 0.98 -4.03
C ASN A 202 15.53 1.72 -4.43
N TYR A 203 15.47 2.39 -5.57
CA TYR A 203 16.63 3.07 -6.17
C TYR A 203 16.41 4.57 -6.25
N VAL A 204 17.51 5.31 -6.37
CA VAL A 204 17.49 6.75 -6.68
C VAL A 204 18.07 7.01 -8.07
N VAL A 205 17.69 8.13 -8.66
CA VAL A 205 18.29 8.60 -9.93
C VAL A 205 19.58 9.33 -9.61
N SER A 206 20.69 8.60 -9.47
CA SER A 206 22.03 9.17 -9.31
C SER A 206 22.95 8.71 -10.44
N THR A 207 23.73 9.62 -11.00
CA THR A 207 24.80 9.30 -11.95
C THR A 207 26.03 8.76 -11.20
N PRO A 208 26.88 7.93 -11.83
CA PRO A 208 28.09 7.40 -11.19
C PRO A 208 28.98 8.51 -10.62
N GLY A 209 29.27 8.45 -9.32
CA GLY A 209 30.12 9.42 -8.62
C GLY A 209 30.48 8.96 -7.21
N ALA A 210 31.73 9.20 -6.79
CA ALA A 210 32.35 8.63 -5.58
C ALA A 210 31.73 9.04 -4.22
N THR A 211 30.67 9.85 -4.21
CA THR A 211 29.99 10.35 -3.00
C THR A 211 28.46 10.24 -3.09
N GLY A 212 27.93 9.53 -4.09
CA GLY A 212 26.50 9.32 -4.26
C GLY A 212 25.93 8.24 -3.33
N PRO A 213 24.62 8.20 -3.11
CA PRO A 213 23.95 7.10 -2.42
C PRO A 213 24.22 5.77 -3.15
N THR A 214 24.49 4.70 -2.39
CA THR A 214 24.92 3.37 -2.87
C THR A 214 23.86 2.60 -3.66
N ASN A 215 22.64 3.14 -3.81
CA ASN A 215 21.51 2.54 -4.51
C ASN A 215 21.11 3.33 -5.79
N GLY A 216 22.10 3.83 -6.54
CA GLY A 216 21.85 4.55 -7.80
C GLY A 216 21.42 3.63 -8.94
N LEU A 217 20.21 3.80 -9.47
CA LEU A 217 19.67 2.96 -10.55
C LEU A 217 20.58 2.97 -11.80
N ILE A 218 21.03 4.15 -12.19
CA ILE A 218 21.86 4.34 -13.39
C ILE A 218 23.19 3.58 -13.24
N GLU A 219 23.81 3.67 -12.07
CA GLU A 219 25.06 2.98 -11.78
C GLU A 219 24.86 1.46 -11.74
N THR A 220 23.79 0.98 -11.09
CA THR A 220 23.46 -0.46 -11.06
C THR A 220 23.28 -1.03 -12.47
N ILE A 221 22.58 -0.32 -13.36
CA ILE A 221 22.39 -0.76 -14.75
C ILE A 221 23.72 -0.73 -15.51
N ALA A 222 24.51 0.35 -15.41
CA ALA A 222 25.79 0.44 -16.10
C ALA A 222 26.76 -0.68 -15.67
N GLN A 223 26.81 -1.00 -14.37
CA GLN A 223 27.59 -2.10 -13.82
C GLN A 223 27.09 -3.46 -14.32
N ALA A 224 25.77 -3.68 -14.34
CA ALA A 224 25.19 -4.92 -14.88
C ALA A 224 25.54 -5.14 -16.35
N ILE A 225 25.49 -4.09 -17.19
CA ILE A 225 25.89 -4.23 -18.60
C ILE A 225 27.38 -4.55 -18.72
N THR A 226 28.21 -3.85 -17.95
CA THR A 226 29.68 -4.07 -17.96
C THR A 226 30.02 -5.51 -17.56
N ALA A 227 29.36 -6.03 -16.52
CA ALA A 227 29.55 -7.39 -16.05
C ALA A 227 29.14 -8.42 -17.13
N GLU A 228 27.97 -8.27 -17.74
CA GLU A 228 27.51 -9.17 -18.81
C GLU A 228 28.37 -9.09 -20.07
N ALA A 229 28.82 -7.89 -20.45
CA ALA A 229 29.72 -7.69 -21.59
C ALA A 229 31.03 -8.49 -21.42
N LEU A 230 31.61 -8.47 -20.21
CA LEU A 230 32.80 -9.26 -19.89
C LEU A 230 32.55 -10.77 -19.99
N VAL A 231 31.40 -11.25 -19.52
CA VAL A 231 31.01 -12.67 -19.63
C VAL A 231 30.88 -13.09 -21.09
N LYS A 232 30.40 -12.20 -21.97
CA LYS A 232 30.29 -12.45 -23.42
C LYS A 232 31.60 -12.25 -24.19
N GLY A 233 32.71 -11.96 -23.52
CA GLY A 233 34.02 -11.79 -24.14
C GLY A 233 34.21 -10.44 -24.84
N ILE A 234 33.30 -9.48 -24.63
CA ILE A 234 33.49 -8.10 -25.06
C ILE A 234 34.52 -7.49 -24.11
N THR A 235 35.75 -7.30 -24.61
CA THR A 235 36.90 -6.88 -23.79
C THR A 235 37.47 -5.54 -24.26
N GLY A 236 38.31 -4.92 -23.42
CA GLY A 236 39.00 -3.67 -23.72
C GLY A 236 38.18 -2.41 -23.44
N SER A 237 38.52 -1.30 -24.09
CA SER A 237 37.88 0.02 -23.87
C SER A 237 36.38 0.03 -24.18
N VAL A 238 35.90 -0.95 -24.95
CA VAL A 238 34.50 -1.05 -25.37
C VAL A 238 33.60 -1.46 -24.20
N ALA A 239 34.00 -2.43 -23.38
CA ALA A 239 33.20 -2.88 -22.22
C ALA A 239 32.94 -1.75 -21.20
N ASN A 240 33.87 -0.79 -21.09
CA ASN A 240 33.77 0.36 -20.19
C ASN A 240 33.24 1.63 -20.87
N SER A 241 32.80 1.55 -22.14
CA SER A 241 32.35 2.72 -22.91
C SER A 241 30.88 3.07 -22.72
N ILE A 242 30.15 2.28 -21.94
CA ILE A 242 28.73 2.55 -21.66
C ILE A 242 28.64 3.74 -20.72
N SER A 243 27.92 4.76 -21.17
CA SER A 243 27.63 5.93 -20.36
C SER A 243 26.14 6.22 -20.39
N ILE A 244 25.54 6.25 -19.21
CA ILE A 244 24.14 6.64 -19.03
C ILE A 244 24.15 7.97 -18.29
N ILE A 245 23.65 9.02 -18.95
CA ILE A 245 23.71 10.39 -18.45
C ILE A 245 22.30 10.95 -18.35
N GLN A 246 21.99 11.62 -17.25
CA GLN A 246 20.77 12.41 -17.13
C GLN A 246 21.00 13.84 -17.61
N ASN A 247 20.16 14.33 -18.52
CA ASN A 247 20.18 15.72 -18.92
C ASN A 247 19.63 16.60 -17.76
N PRO A 248 20.35 17.63 -17.28
CA PRO A 248 19.94 18.39 -16.09
C PRO A 248 18.71 19.28 -16.30
N GLN A 249 18.31 19.56 -17.54
CA GLN A 249 17.15 20.40 -17.85
C GLN A 249 15.90 19.58 -18.15
N SER A 250 16.01 18.60 -19.03
CA SER A 250 14.89 17.75 -19.43
C SER A 250 14.70 16.54 -18.52
N LEU A 251 15.69 16.23 -17.67
CA LEU A 251 15.75 15.07 -16.78
C LEU A 251 15.67 13.70 -17.48
N LYS A 252 15.74 13.67 -18.81
CA LYS A 252 15.78 12.45 -19.63
C LYS A 252 17.12 11.75 -19.51
N LEU A 253 17.11 10.42 -19.64
CA LEU A 253 18.34 9.63 -19.72
C LEU A 253 18.78 9.49 -21.16
N THR A 254 20.08 9.53 -21.38
CA THR A 254 20.73 9.20 -22.65
C THR A 254 21.73 8.08 -22.42
N PHE A 255 21.50 6.96 -23.08
CA PHE A 255 22.41 5.82 -23.15
C PHE A 255 23.38 6.07 -24.31
N ASN A 256 24.67 5.98 -24.04
CA ASN A 256 25.72 6.14 -25.03
C ASN A 256 26.61 4.90 -25.03
N PHE A 257 26.97 4.43 -26.22
CA PHE A 257 27.87 3.30 -26.39
C PHE A 257 28.72 3.43 -27.66
N ALA A 258 29.91 2.84 -27.65
CA ALA A 258 30.83 2.90 -28.79
C ALA A 258 30.38 2.03 -29.97
N TRP A 259 29.59 0.99 -29.73
CA TRP A 259 29.03 0.14 -30.78
C TRP A 259 27.55 0.44 -30.99
N ARG A 260 27.04 0.06 -32.16
CA ARG A 260 25.60 0.04 -32.39
C ARG A 260 24.98 -0.92 -31.39
N PHE A 261 23.87 -0.51 -30.80
CA PHE A 261 23.14 -1.33 -29.85
C PHE A 261 21.64 -1.29 -30.11
N HIS A 262 20.88 -2.08 -29.37
CA HIS A 262 19.44 -2.00 -29.22
C HIS A 262 19.09 -2.42 -27.79
N ILE A 263 17.96 -1.93 -27.28
CA ILE A 263 17.46 -2.27 -25.95
C ILE A 263 16.10 -2.92 -26.12
N GLU A 264 15.92 -4.10 -25.55
CA GLU A 264 14.63 -4.76 -25.46
C GLU A 264 14.21 -4.87 -24.00
N PHE A 265 12.94 -4.63 -23.74
CA PHE A 265 12.33 -4.86 -22.44
C PHE A 265 11.37 -6.05 -22.54
N PRO A 266 11.32 -6.94 -21.54
CA PRO A 266 10.30 -7.97 -21.50
C PRO A 266 8.90 -7.35 -21.51
N GLU A 267 7.96 -8.06 -22.12
CA GLU A 267 6.55 -7.75 -22.00
C GLU A 267 6.09 -8.08 -20.58
N THR A 268 5.49 -7.11 -19.89
CA THR A 268 4.94 -7.30 -18.54
C THR A 268 3.44 -7.01 -18.54
N VAL A 269 2.70 -7.71 -17.68
CA VAL A 269 1.23 -7.58 -17.62
C VAL A 269 0.77 -6.35 -16.82
N ASP A 270 1.65 -5.77 -16.00
CA ASP A 270 1.26 -4.81 -14.94
C ASP A 270 1.49 -3.34 -15.29
N ALA A 271 2.08 -3.02 -16.45
CA ALA A 271 2.29 -1.64 -16.90
C ALA A 271 1.50 -1.33 -18.16
N PHE A 272 0.95 -0.12 -18.28
CA PHE A 272 0.20 0.30 -19.48
C PHE A 272 0.99 0.13 -20.79
N THR A 273 2.30 0.36 -20.74
CA THR A 273 3.22 0.18 -21.88
C THR A 273 3.88 -1.19 -21.92
N GLN A 274 3.60 -2.04 -20.93
CA GLN A 274 4.06 -3.42 -20.81
C GLN A 274 5.57 -3.61 -20.97
N ASN A 275 6.39 -2.60 -20.71
CA ASN A 275 7.83 -2.64 -20.99
C ASN A 275 8.69 -2.64 -19.72
N GLY A 276 8.17 -3.22 -18.63
CA GLY A 276 8.89 -3.50 -17.38
C GLY A 276 9.80 -2.35 -16.92
N LEU A 277 11.10 -2.67 -16.76
CA LEU A 277 12.13 -1.70 -16.36
C LEU A 277 12.19 -0.47 -17.28
N GLY A 278 11.85 -0.64 -18.56
CA GLY A 278 11.84 0.44 -19.55
C GLY A 278 10.86 1.56 -19.19
N TYR A 279 9.70 1.22 -18.64
CA TYR A 279 8.73 2.21 -18.16
C TYR A 279 9.35 3.11 -17.08
N ASN A 280 9.99 2.48 -16.08
CA ASN A 280 10.66 3.18 -14.99
C ASN A 280 11.87 4.01 -15.47
N LEU A 281 12.54 3.59 -16.54
CA LEU A 281 13.62 4.38 -17.15
C LEU A 281 13.11 5.56 -18.00
N GLY A 282 11.80 5.65 -18.27
CA GLY A 282 11.19 6.71 -19.05
C GLY A 282 11.08 6.39 -20.54
N PHE A 283 11.17 5.12 -20.93
CA PHE A 283 10.76 4.64 -22.24
C PHE A 283 9.26 4.35 -22.23
N TYR A 284 8.49 5.09 -23.01
CA TYR A 284 7.05 4.85 -23.20
C TYR A 284 6.74 4.25 -24.57
N ASN A 285 7.67 4.38 -25.52
CA ASN A 285 7.58 3.73 -26.81
C ASN A 285 8.38 2.43 -26.78
N THR A 286 7.83 1.36 -27.34
CA THR A 286 8.55 0.10 -27.56
C THR A 286 9.49 0.19 -28.76
N LEU A 287 9.20 1.10 -29.71
CA LEU A 287 10.10 1.41 -30.82
C LEU A 287 11.12 2.46 -30.40
N LEU A 288 12.36 2.00 -30.19
CA LEU A 288 13.48 2.82 -29.75
C LEU A 288 14.34 3.27 -30.93
N ASN A 289 14.41 4.58 -31.16
CA ASN A 289 15.23 5.16 -32.24
C ASN A 289 16.60 5.55 -31.71
N ILE A 290 17.64 5.03 -32.35
CA ILE A 290 19.04 5.27 -31.97
C ILE A 290 19.67 6.22 -32.99
N SER A 291 20.40 7.20 -32.49
CA SER A 291 21.14 8.18 -33.29
C SER A 291 22.64 7.96 -33.19
N GLU A 292 23.33 8.07 -34.32
CA GLU A 292 24.80 8.07 -34.37
C GLU A 292 25.31 9.52 -34.26
N SER A 293 26.24 9.76 -33.34
CA SER A 293 26.99 11.01 -33.28
C SER A 293 28.35 10.83 -33.95
N ASN A 294 28.48 11.39 -35.15
CA ASN A 294 29.73 11.42 -35.91
C ASN A 294 30.70 12.53 -35.46
N LEU A 295 30.36 13.28 -34.40
CA LEU A 295 31.18 14.37 -33.87
C LEU A 295 32.30 13.90 -32.93
N LEU A 296 32.25 12.64 -32.49
CA LEU A 296 33.27 12.00 -31.67
C LEU A 296 33.97 10.92 -32.51
N MET A 297 35.28 10.73 -32.29
CA MET A 297 36.04 9.61 -32.86
C MET A 297 36.54 8.71 -31.72
N PRO A 298 36.09 7.44 -31.64
CA PRO A 298 35.12 6.76 -32.52
C PRO A 298 33.67 7.30 -32.39
N PRO A 299 32.81 7.08 -33.40
CA PRO A 299 31.40 7.49 -33.34
C PRO A 299 30.71 6.86 -32.13
N VAL A 300 29.78 7.61 -31.54
CA VAL A 300 29.02 7.18 -30.37
C VAL A 300 27.57 7.01 -30.76
N TRP A 301 27.04 5.81 -30.53
CA TRP A 301 25.63 5.52 -30.68
C TRP A 301 24.90 5.96 -29.43
N SER A 302 23.76 6.60 -29.61
CA SER A 302 23.01 7.26 -28.54
C SER A 302 21.53 6.94 -28.61
N LEU A 303 20.93 6.67 -27.46
CA LEU A 303 19.50 6.45 -27.29
C LEU A 303 19.00 7.30 -26.14
N THR A 304 18.04 8.20 -26.42
CA THR A 304 17.44 9.07 -25.39
C THR A 304 16.03 8.61 -25.06
N THR A 305 15.71 8.60 -23.77
CA THR A 305 14.38 8.20 -23.26
C THR A 305 13.29 9.18 -23.70
N ASN A 306 12.02 8.73 -23.67
CA ASN A 306 10.89 9.60 -24.01
C ASN A 306 10.67 10.67 -22.93
N THR A 307 10.82 10.29 -21.67
CA THR A 307 10.61 11.14 -20.49
C THR A 307 11.69 10.90 -19.42
N ARG A 308 11.57 11.62 -18.30
CA ARG A 308 12.41 11.41 -17.11
C ARG A 308 12.17 10.03 -16.48
N PRO A 309 13.17 9.41 -15.85
CA PRO A 309 12.96 8.17 -15.13
C PRO A 309 12.03 8.37 -13.93
N ASP A 310 11.23 7.35 -13.62
CA ASP A 310 10.35 7.28 -12.46
C ASP A 310 10.75 6.09 -11.57
N VAL A 311 11.55 6.40 -10.55
CA VAL A 311 12.04 5.43 -9.55
C VAL A 311 11.16 5.38 -8.29
N ILE A 312 10.15 6.26 -8.21
CA ILE A 312 9.22 6.32 -7.08
C ILE A 312 7.99 5.46 -7.40
N GLN A 313 7.44 5.62 -8.62
CA GLN A 313 6.28 4.93 -9.19
C GLN A 313 4.99 5.10 -8.38
N ASP A 314 4.94 4.52 -7.17
CA ASP A 314 3.77 4.50 -6.31
C ASP A 314 3.58 5.84 -5.61
N ARG A 315 2.43 6.47 -5.88
CA ARG A 315 2.00 7.71 -5.21
C ARG A 315 0.87 7.50 -4.23
N TYR A 316 0.21 6.35 -4.34
CA TYR A 316 -0.90 5.94 -3.51
C TYR A 316 -1.00 4.42 -3.57
N ILE A 317 -1.61 3.87 -2.53
CA ILE A 317 -2.02 2.47 -2.48
C ILE A 317 -3.53 2.40 -2.31
N TYR A 318 -4.10 1.23 -2.57
CA TYR A 318 -5.49 0.95 -2.30
C TYR A 318 -5.62 -0.12 -1.23
N ILE A 319 -6.60 0.06 -0.36
CA ILE A 319 -7.02 -0.96 0.59
C ILE A 319 -8.33 -1.54 0.09
N VAL A 320 -8.34 -2.86 -0.07
CA VAL A 320 -9.53 -3.64 -0.39
C VAL A 320 -9.96 -4.34 0.90
N ILE A 321 -11.23 -4.17 1.28
CA ILE A 321 -11.85 -4.87 2.41
C ILE A 321 -13.08 -5.59 1.87
N ASN A 322 -13.07 -6.92 1.88
CA ASN A 322 -14.10 -7.76 1.27
C ASN A 322 -14.45 -7.24 -0.15
N ASP A 323 -15.73 -7.12 -0.47
CA ASP A 323 -16.30 -6.55 -1.69
C ASP A 323 -16.81 -5.11 -1.50
N TRP A 324 -16.33 -4.41 -0.47
CA TRP A 324 -16.85 -3.11 -0.02
C TRP A 324 -16.20 -1.94 -0.75
N ALA A 325 -16.42 -1.85 -2.06
CA ALA A 325 -15.87 -0.79 -2.88
C ALA A 325 -16.55 0.57 -2.61
N GLN A 326 -15.75 1.61 -2.38
CA GLN A 326 -16.17 3.02 -2.42
C GLN A 326 -15.40 3.81 -3.47
N VAL A 327 -14.18 3.38 -3.77
CA VAL A 327 -13.28 4.03 -4.71
C VAL A 327 -13.21 3.17 -5.98
N HIS A 328 -13.45 3.82 -7.11
CA HIS A 328 -13.35 3.22 -8.44
C HIS A 328 -12.25 3.97 -9.22
N HIS A 329 -11.12 3.31 -9.45
CA HIS A 329 -10.02 3.82 -10.27
C HIS A 329 -10.22 3.36 -11.71
N GLN A 330 -10.48 4.30 -12.61
CA GLN A 330 -10.72 4.01 -14.03
C GLN A 330 -9.42 4.06 -14.83
N TYR A 331 -9.17 3.01 -15.60
CA TYR A 331 -8.04 2.92 -16.52
C TYR A 331 -8.42 3.39 -17.93
N SER A 332 -7.41 3.67 -18.75
CA SER A 332 -7.61 4.18 -20.11
C SER A 332 -8.28 3.19 -21.08
N ASP A 333 -8.25 1.89 -20.75
CA ASP A 333 -8.92 0.82 -21.49
C ASP A 333 -10.36 0.56 -21.01
N GLN A 334 -10.90 1.44 -20.16
CA GLN A 334 -12.24 1.34 -19.55
C GLN A 334 -12.39 0.23 -18.51
N THR A 335 -11.31 -0.45 -18.12
CA THR A 335 -11.31 -1.31 -16.94
C THR A 335 -11.23 -0.45 -15.67
N GLU A 336 -11.56 -1.03 -14.51
CA GLU A 336 -11.43 -0.33 -13.24
C GLU A 336 -10.92 -1.22 -12.10
N LEU A 337 -10.23 -0.59 -11.15
CA LEU A 337 -9.91 -1.14 -9.84
C LEU A 337 -10.91 -0.59 -8.82
N ALA A 338 -11.59 -1.50 -8.12
CA ALA A 338 -12.53 -1.19 -7.06
C ALA A 338 -11.87 -1.45 -5.69
N ALA A 339 -11.91 -0.47 -4.80
CA ALA A 339 -11.28 -0.53 -3.49
C ALA A 339 -12.10 0.18 -2.40
N PHE A 340 -11.83 -0.14 -1.14
CA PHE A 340 -12.47 0.52 0.01
C PHE A 340 -11.90 1.93 0.21
N LEU A 341 -10.57 2.06 0.18
CA LEU A 341 -9.88 3.32 0.44
C LEU A 341 -8.69 3.50 -0.50
N LYS A 342 -8.46 4.75 -0.92
CA LYS A 342 -7.22 5.21 -1.54
C LYS A 342 -6.39 5.96 -0.51
N VAL A 343 -5.14 5.52 -0.30
CA VAL A 343 -4.23 6.15 0.65
C VAL A 343 -3.07 6.81 -0.11
N PRO A 344 -2.98 8.15 -0.14
CA PRO A 344 -1.82 8.84 -0.69
C PRO A 344 -0.57 8.53 0.13
N LEU A 345 0.54 8.26 -0.55
CA LEU A 345 1.84 8.10 0.09
C LEU A 345 2.49 9.48 0.22
N THR A 346 2.65 9.94 1.45
CA THR A 346 3.25 11.24 1.78
C THR A 346 4.65 11.11 2.37
N VAL A 347 5.07 9.87 2.69
CA VAL A 347 6.37 9.57 3.27
C VAL A 347 7.30 8.89 2.25
N PRO A 348 8.62 9.12 2.32
CA PRO A 348 9.63 8.36 1.59
C PRO A 348 9.53 6.84 1.83
N LYS A 349 10.27 6.08 1.01
CA LYS A 349 10.44 4.63 1.22
C LYS A 349 11.13 4.38 2.58
N PHE A 350 10.73 3.30 3.24
CA PHE A 350 11.20 2.88 4.57
C PHE A 350 10.83 3.82 5.72
N GLU A 351 9.83 4.66 5.53
CA GLU A 351 9.22 5.45 6.60
C GLU A 351 7.77 5.00 6.86
N VAL A 352 7.28 5.28 8.07
CA VAL A 352 5.91 4.92 8.47
C VAL A 352 4.92 5.95 7.93
N GLN A 353 3.98 5.48 7.11
CA GLN A 353 2.84 6.26 6.69
C GLN A 353 1.78 6.20 7.78
N TYR A 354 1.35 7.37 8.24
CA TYR A 354 0.17 7.51 9.08
C TYR A 354 -0.94 8.15 8.27
N ASP A 355 -2.15 7.61 8.41
CA ASP A 355 -3.37 8.24 7.92
C ASP A 355 -4.35 8.33 9.09
N ASN A 356 -4.55 9.55 9.60
CA ASN A 356 -5.43 9.84 10.72
C ASN A 356 -6.58 10.76 10.30
N THR A 357 -7.66 10.72 11.06
CA THR A 357 -8.90 11.47 10.78
C THR A 357 -8.81 12.98 11.04
N ALA A 358 -7.63 13.52 11.39
CA ALA A 358 -7.52 14.90 11.88
C ALA A 358 -7.82 15.97 10.82
N LEU A 359 -7.77 15.61 9.53
CA LEU A 359 -8.07 16.50 8.39
C LEU A 359 -9.06 15.87 7.39
N ASP A 360 -9.76 14.80 7.77
CA ASP A 360 -10.61 14.04 6.87
C ASP A 360 -11.86 14.82 6.46
N THR A 361 -12.03 15.02 5.15
CA THR A 361 -13.21 15.69 4.58
C THR A 361 -14.08 14.81 3.69
N ASP A 362 -13.75 13.55 3.34
CA ASP A 362 -14.70 12.55 2.79
C ASP A 362 -14.11 11.13 2.49
N THR A 363 -14.98 10.10 2.51
CA THR A 363 -14.89 8.70 1.97
C THR A 363 -14.09 7.58 2.68
N LYS A 364 -13.84 7.64 4.00
CA LYS A 364 -13.32 6.46 4.74
C LYS A 364 -14.40 5.52 5.30
N GLU A 365 -15.64 5.67 4.86
CA GLU A 365 -16.79 4.93 5.38
C GLU A 365 -17.60 4.28 4.26
N PHE A 366 -17.87 2.98 4.40
CA PHE A 366 -18.76 2.22 3.53
C PHE A 366 -20.10 2.07 4.22
N PHE A 367 -21.19 2.44 3.53
CA PHE A 367 -22.56 2.23 3.98
C PHE A 367 -23.15 1.00 3.30
N PHE A 368 -23.61 0.05 4.11
CA PHE A 368 -24.29 -1.11 3.58
C PHE A 368 -25.69 -0.72 3.08
N PRO A 369 -26.11 -1.21 1.90
CA PRO A 369 -27.46 -0.96 1.40
C PRO A 369 -28.54 -1.47 2.36
N GLN A 370 -28.23 -2.56 3.06
CA GLN A 370 -29.06 -3.16 4.11
C GLN A 370 -28.16 -3.63 5.25
N PRO A 371 -28.66 -3.71 6.49
CA PRO A 371 -27.86 -4.20 7.60
C PRO A 371 -27.35 -5.61 7.36
N VAL A 372 -26.05 -5.85 7.60
CA VAL A 372 -25.40 -7.16 7.41
C VAL A 372 -24.72 -7.63 8.70
N ASN A 373 -24.55 -8.94 8.83
CA ASN A 373 -23.78 -9.53 9.92
C ASN A 373 -22.33 -9.75 9.48
N ILE A 374 -21.37 -9.38 10.31
CA ILE A 374 -19.95 -9.37 9.96
C ILE A 374 -19.17 -10.14 11.03
N GLN A 375 -18.43 -11.15 10.59
CA GLN A 375 -17.54 -11.94 11.46
C GLN A 375 -16.14 -12.13 10.85
N LYS A 376 -16.03 -12.00 9.53
CA LYS A 376 -14.77 -12.17 8.80
C LYS A 376 -14.50 -10.92 7.97
N LEU A 377 -13.24 -10.49 7.97
CA LEU A 377 -12.73 -9.43 7.11
C LEU A 377 -11.62 -10.01 6.24
N GLU A 378 -11.72 -9.84 4.94
CA GLU A 378 -10.66 -10.11 3.97
C GLU A 378 -10.05 -8.77 3.59
N ILE A 379 -8.76 -8.58 3.87
CA ILE A 379 -8.08 -7.30 3.68
C ILE A 379 -6.89 -7.52 2.75
N SER A 380 -6.71 -6.64 1.78
CA SER A 380 -5.56 -6.64 0.87
C SER A 380 -5.08 -5.21 0.63
N LEU A 381 -3.77 -5.00 0.58
CA LEU A 381 -3.19 -3.75 0.08
C LEU A 381 -2.72 -4.00 -1.35
N VAL A 382 -3.17 -3.16 -2.27
CA VAL A 382 -2.85 -3.27 -3.68
C VAL A 382 -2.29 -1.97 -4.23
N ASP A 383 -1.48 -2.07 -5.26
CA ASP A 383 -0.95 -0.91 -5.96
C ASP A 383 -1.97 -0.31 -6.93
N GLN A 384 -1.54 0.68 -7.71
CA GLN A 384 -2.42 1.38 -8.65
C GLN A 384 -2.94 0.52 -9.80
N TYR A 385 -2.41 -0.69 -10.00
CA TYR A 385 -2.84 -1.65 -11.01
C TYR A 385 -3.64 -2.82 -10.42
N GLY A 386 -3.86 -2.81 -9.10
CA GLY A 386 -4.57 -3.88 -8.40
C GLY A 386 -3.68 -5.07 -8.01
N ALA A 387 -2.37 -4.99 -8.23
CA ALA A 387 -1.43 -6.03 -7.83
C ALA A 387 -1.19 -5.97 -6.31
N ILE A 388 -1.10 -7.14 -5.66
CA ILE A 388 -0.86 -7.25 -4.21
C ILE A 388 0.51 -6.68 -3.89
N LEU A 389 0.58 -5.85 -2.84
CA LEU A 389 1.83 -5.30 -2.37
C LEU A 389 2.57 -6.29 -1.46
N ASP A 390 3.86 -6.47 -1.74
CA ASP A 390 4.82 -7.14 -0.88
C ASP A 390 5.49 -6.12 0.06
N MET A 391 5.19 -6.21 1.35
CA MET A 391 5.71 -5.26 2.36
C MET A 391 7.12 -5.60 2.87
N GLN A 392 7.81 -6.59 2.30
CA GLN A 392 9.18 -6.97 2.65
C GLN A 392 9.36 -7.23 4.17
N GLY A 393 8.39 -7.93 4.76
CA GLY A 393 8.34 -8.19 6.21
C GLY A 393 7.66 -7.08 7.03
N GLY A 394 7.35 -5.95 6.41
CA GLY A 394 6.53 -4.89 7.01
C GLY A 394 5.12 -5.35 7.35
N SER A 395 4.48 -4.60 8.25
CA SER A 395 3.09 -4.81 8.67
C SER A 395 2.29 -3.53 8.51
N PHE A 396 0.97 -3.67 8.54
CA PHE A 396 0.05 -2.55 8.69
C PHE A 396 -0.85 -2.76 9.90
N SER A 397 -1.41 -1.67 10.40
CA SER A 397 -2.38 -1.65 11.48
C SER A 397 -3.48 -0.66 11.14
N MET A 398 -4.72 -0.99 11.47
CA MET A 398 -5.87 -0.14 11.21
C MET A 398 -6.95 -0.30 12.27
N SER A 399 -7.64 0.80 12.56
CA SER A 399 -8.82 0.81 13.44
C SER A 399 -10.08 0.99 12.61
N LEU A 400 -11.02 0.07 12.75
CA LEU A 400 -12.34 0.10 12.12
C LEU A 400 -13.41 0.45 13.14
N ALA A 401 -14.22 1.46 12.87
CA ALA A 401 -15.47 1.72 13.56
C ALA A 401 -16.61 0.98 12.84
N ILE A 402 -17.26 0.05 13.54
CA ILE A 402 -18.39 -0.74 13.06
C ILE A 402 -19.67 -0.18 13.70
N ASN A 403 -20.64 0.24 12.89
CA ASN A 403 -21.90 0.80 13.38
C ASN A 403 -23.04 -0.23 13.31
N GLU A 404 -23.50 -0.71 14.46
CA GLU A 404 -24.57 -1.71 14.64
C GLU A 404 -25.90 -1.02 15.00
N ILE A 405 -27.01 -1.42 14.37
CA ILE A 405 -28.35 -1.01 14.83
C ILE A 405 -28.81 -1.93 15.96
N LEU A 406 -29.19 -1.33 17.09
CA LEU A 406 -29.70 -2.06 18.26
C LEU A 406 -31.23 -2.15 18.34
N GLN A 407 -31.98 -1.24 17.70
CA GLN A 407 -33.45 -1.21 17.83
C GLN A 407 -34.20 -1.67 16.58
N SER A 408 -35.21 -2.52 16.77
CA SER A 408 -36.07 -3.10 15.73
C SER A 408 -36.91 -2.06 14.97
N ASN A 409 -37.32 -0.98 15.66
CA ASN A 409 -38.17 0.08 15.11
C ASN A 409 -37.50 0.88 13.97
N ILE A 410 -36.17 1.03 14.01
CA ILE A 410 -35.38 1.72 12.99
C ILE A 410 -35.10 0.76 11.85
N TYR A 411 -34.83 -0.50 12.15
CA TYR A 411 -34.68 -1.54 11.15
C TYR A 411 -35.93 -1.69 10.26
N GLU A 412 -37.13 -1.72 10.85
CA GLU A 412 -38.39 -1.77 10.11
C GLU A 412 -38.60 -0.55 9.21
N LYS A 413 -38.22 0.65 9.68
CA LYS A 413 -38.27 1.86 8.86
C LYS A 413 -37.27 1.85 7.70
N LEU A 414 -36.11 1.21 7.88
CA LEU A 414 -35.11 1.04 6.83
C LEU A 414 -35.52 -0.01 5.79
N LEU A 415 -36.33 -1.00 6.18
CA LEU A 415 -36.90 -2.01 5.26
C LEU A 415 -38.14 -1.53 4.50
N GLN A 416 -38.86 -0.54 5.01
CA GLN A 416 -40.09 -0.01 4.40
C GLN A 416 -39.84 1.09 3.34
N MET A 417 -38.61 1.59 3.24
CA MET A 417 -38.16 2.45 2.14
C MET A 417 -37.62 1.60 1.01
#